data_AF-A0A1F9MRV2-F1
#
_entry.id   AF-A0A1F9MRV2-F1
#
_cell.length_a   1.000
_cell.length_b   1.000
_cell.length_c   1.000
_cell.angle_alpha   90.00
_cell.angle_beta   90.00
_cell.angle_gamma   90.00
#
_symmetry.space_group_name_H-M   'P 1'
#
loop_
_entity.id
_entity.type
_entity.pdbx_description
1 polymer ?
#
loop_
_entity_poly.entity_id
_entity_poly.type
_entity_poly.pdbx_seq_one_letter_code
_entity_poly.pdbx_strand_id
1 'polypeptide(L)' 'MDGSFQEGWYKHPTLGLIKIFQKNYTWVYMCYASNGQKPLSKDRPLDQWTWALSEPEEI' A
#
# COMPACT_ATOMS: atom_id res chain seq x y z
N MET A 1 -13.94 -4.71 15.02
CA MET A 1 -13.30 -4.30 13.75
C MET A 1 -11.83 -4.11 14.04
N ASP A 2 -11.09 -5.22 14.13
CA ASP A 2 -9.64 -5.20 14.34
C ASP A 2 -8.99 -5.37 12.97
N GLY A 3 -9.07 -4.30 12.16
CA GLY A 3 -8.42 -4.24 10.87
C GLY A 3 -6.97 -3.86 11.08
N SER A 4 -6.19 -4.72 11.71
CA SER A 4 -4.74 -4.55 11.82
C SER A 4 -4.19 -4.50 10.38
N PHE A 5 -3.75 -3.31 9.94
CA PHE A 5 -3.06 -3.16 8.66
C PHE A 5 -1.94 -4.21 8.56
N GLN A 6 -1.68 -4.70 7.36
CA GLN A 6 -0.60 -5.67 7.12
C GLN A 6 0.42 -5.11 6.13
N GLU A 7 1.67 -5.49 6.35
CA GLU A 7 2.77 -5.14 5.47
C GLU A 7 2.75 -6.07 4.26
N GLY A 8 2.91 -5.52 3.06
CA GLY A 8 2.81 -6.32 1.85
C GLY A 8 2.64 -5.50 0.59
N TRP A 9 2.50 -6.22 -0.52
CA TRP A 9 2.13 -5.65 -1.82
C TRP A 9 0.63 -5.76 -2.01
N TYR A 10 0.04 -4.68 -2.48
CA TYR A 10 -1.39 -4.57 -2.69
C TYR A 10 -1.68 -3.88 -4.01
N LYS A 11 -2.82 -4.20 -4.61
CA LYS A 11 -3.32 -3.54 -5.81
C LYS A 11 -4.46 -2.62 -5.42
N HIS A 12 -4.34 -1.36 -5.80
CA HIS A 12 -5.37 -0.36 -5.60
C HIS A 12 -5.99 0.03 -6.96
N PRO A 13 -7.32 0.13 -7.07
CA PRO A 13 -8.00 0.36 -8.35
C PRO A 13 -7.60 1.68 -9.03
N THR A 14 -7.25 2.71 -8.27
CA THR A 14 -6.85 4.02 -8.81
C THR A 14 -5.35 4.30 -8.76
N LEU A 15 -4.61 3.64 -7.86
CA LEU A 15 -3.20 3.93 -7.60
C LEU A 15 -2.26 2.88 -8.20
N GLY A 16 -2.81 1.76 -8.67
CA GLY A 16 -2.04 0.63 -9.19
C GLY A 16 -1.43 -0.20 -8.06
N LEU A 17 -0.24 -0.73 -8.32
CA LEU A 17 0.52 -1.50 -7.33
C LEU A 17 1.00 -0.56 -6.21
N ILE A 18 0.67 -0.87 -4.98
CA ILE A 18 1.16 -0.16 -3.79
C ILE A 18 1.87 -1.14 -2.86
N LYS A 19 2.87 -0.65 -2.14
CA LYS A 19 3.52 -1.39 -1.06
C LYS A 19 3.16 -0.73 0.25
N ILE A 20 2.62 -1.50 1.19
CA ILE A 20 2.26 -1.07 2.53
C ILE A 20 3.33 -1.56 3.50
N PHE A 21 3.79 -0.68 4.38
CA PHE A 21 4.82 -0.98 5.38
C PHE A 21 4.73 -0.01 6.56
N GLN A 22 5.28 -0.39 7.71
CA GLN A 22 5.41 0.53 8.83
C GLN A 22 6.68 1.38 8.74
N LYS A 23 6.54 2.68 9.02
CA LYS A 23 7.64 3.63 9.15
C LYS A 23 7.40 4.48 10.39
N ASN A 24 8.30 4.39 11.37
CA ASN A 24 8.23 5.17 12.62
C ASN A 24 6.88 5.04 13.34
N TYR A 25 6.43 3.80 13.57
CA TYR A 25 5.13 3.46 14.18
C TYR A 25 3.89 3.93 13.41
N THR A 26 4.06 4.44 12.19
CA THR A 26 2.96 4.87 11.32
C THR A 26 2.88 3.96 10.11
N TRP A 27 1.68 3.55 9.74
CA TRP A 27 1.45 2.82 8.51
C TRP A 27 1.53 3.77 7.33
N VAL A 28 2.36 3.41 6.35
CA VAL A 28 2.52 4.18 5.13
C VAL A 28 2.42 3.25 3.93
N TYR A 29 2.08 3.84 2.79
CA TYR A 29 2.12 3.15 1.51
C TYR A 29 2.94 3.95 0.49
N MET A 30 3.52 3.23 -0.46
CA MET A 30 4.16 3.79 -1.64
C MET A 30 3.56 3.20 -2.89
N CYS A 31 3.23 4.03 -3.88
CA CYS A 31 2.79 3.55 -5.19
C CYS A 31 4.01 3.14 -6.03
N TYR A 32 3.87 2.05 -6.75
CA TYR A 32 4.84 1.50 -7.69
C TYR A 32 4.21 1.38 -9.07
N ALA A 33 5.05 1.36 -10.09
CA ALA A 33 4.62 0.94 -11.41
C ALA A 33 4.16 -0.53 -11.36
N SER A 34 3.27 -0.95 -12.28
CA SER A 34 2.72 -2.32 -12.34
C SER A 34 3.75 -3.45 -12.44
N ASN A 35 5.03 -3.11 -12.63
CA ASN A 35 6.14 -4.05 -12.68
C ASN A 35 6.99 -4.07 -11.40
N GLY A 36 6.58 -3.38 -10.32
CA GLY A 36 7.27 -3.33 -9.02
C GLY A 36 8.64 -2.64 -9.00
N GLN A 37 9.21 -2.30 -10.16
CA GLN A 37 10.61 -1.87 -10.30
C GLN A 37 10.88 -0.43 -9.86
N LYS A 38 9.88 0.46 -9.90
CA LYS A 38 10.08 1.88 -9.58
C LYS A 38 8.93 2.46 -8.76
N PRO A 39 9.24 3.12 -7.63
CA PRO A 39 8.24 3.89 -6.90
C PRO A 39 7.82 5.10 -7.75
N LEU A 40 6.51 5.27 -7.91
CA LEU A 40 5.87 6.40 -8.60
C LEU A 40 5.52 7.53 -7.62
N SER A 41 5.56 7.28 -6.32
CA SER A 41 5.27 8.27 -5.28
C SER A 41 6.16 8.10 -4.06
N LYS A 42 6.24 9.18 -3.28
CA LYS A 42 6.83 9.17 -1.93
C LYS A 42 5.92 8.40 -0.96
N ASP A 43 6.45 8.07 0.22
CA ASP A 43 5.65 7.47 1.28
C ASP A 43 4.52 8.40 1.70
N ARG A 44 3.31 7.84 1.76
CA ARG A 44 2.08 8.52 2.19
C ARG A 44 1.48 7.77 3.37
N PRO A 45 0.85 8.48 4.33
CA PRO A 45 0.13 7.81 5.41
C PRO A 45 -0.94 6.87 4.83
N LEU A 46 -1.03 5.68 5.41
CA LEU A 46 -2.05 4.71 5.03
C LEU A 46 -3.37 5.06 5.71
N ASP A 47 -4.32 5.53 4.90
CA ASP A 47 -5.69 5.73 5.33
C ASP A 47 -6.51 4.44 5.23
N GLN A 48 -7.53 4.33 6.09
CA GLN A 48 -8.43 3.18 6.12
C GLN A 48 -9.14 2.92 4.77
N TRP A 49 -9.46 3.98 4.01
CA TRP A 49 -10.06 3.85 2.69
C TRP A 49 -9.09 3.25 1.66
N THR A 50 -7.84 3.72 1.66
CA THR A 50 -6.80 3.16 0.80
C THR A 50 -6.62 1.68 1.11
N TRP A 51 -6.57 1.31 2.39
CA TRP A 51 -6.52 -0.09 2.80
C TRP A 51 -7.75 -0.90 2.38
N ALA A 52 -8.96 -0.40 2.61
CA ALA A 52 -10.20 -1.10 2.29
C ALA A 52 -10.39 -1.35 0.79
N LEU A 53 -9.82 -0.51 -0.06
CA LEU A 53 -9.82 -0.65 -1.52
C LEU A 53 -8.62 -1.42 -2.07
N SER A 54 -7.65 -1.74 -1.21
CA SER A 54 -6.44 -2.44 -1.58
C SER A 54 -6.63 -3.94 -1.45
N GLU A 55 -6.45 -4.65 -2.56
CA GLU A 55 -6.47 -6.11 -2.57
C GLU A 55 -5.04 -6.65 -2.44
N PRO A 56 -4.78 -7.67 -1.61
CA PRO A 56 -3.46 -8.27 -1.52
C PRO A 56 -3.03 -8.82 -2.88
N GLU A 57 -1.85 -8.44 -3.35
CA GLU A 57 -1.27 -8.98 -4.59
C GLU A 57 -0.17 -9.98 -4.21
N GLU A 58 -0.40 -11.26 -4.50
CA GLU A 58 0.60 -12.33 -4.37
C GLU A 58 1.61 -12.22 -5.52
N ILE A 59 2.61 -11.35 -5.35
CA ILE A 59 3.81 -11.25 -6.22
C ILE A 59 4.95 -12.11 -5.67
#